data_AF-A0A8T4U4E7-F1
#
_entry.id   AF-A0A8T4U4E7-F1
#
_cell.length_a   1.000
_cell.length_b   1.000
_cell.length_c   1.000
_cell.angle_alpha   90.00
_cell.angle_beta   90.00
_cell.angle_gamma   90.00
#
_symmetry.space_group_name_H-M   'P 1'
#
loop_
_entity.id
_entity.type
_entity.pdbx_description
1 polymer ?
#
loop_
_entity_poly.entity_id
_entity_poly.type
_entity_poly.pdbx_seq_one_letter_code
_entity_poly.pdbx_strand_id
1 'polypeptide(L)' 'MSKLKTMKIREEVHKKLMALGKKGESFSDIIERLIKNG' A
#
# COMPACT_ATOMS: atom_id res chain seq x y z
N MET A 1 10.13 -6.33 15.96
CA MET A 1 9.94 -6.51 14.51
C MET A 1 8.45 -6.47 14.21
N SER A 2 8.01 -5.63 13.28
CA SER A 2 6.62 -5.64 12.81
C SER A 2 6.34 -6.97 12.10
N LYS A 3 5.18 -7.59 12.37
CA LYS A 3 4.79 -8.87 11.74
C LYS A 3 4.22 -8.60 10.36
N LEU A 4 4.82 -9.18 9.33
CA LEU A 4 4.26 -9.13 7.97
C LEU A 4 3.03 -10.03 7.87
N LYS A 5 2.04 -9.57 7.10
CA LYS A 5 0.80 -10.28 6.81
C LYS A 5 0.51 -10.20 5.31
N THR A 6 -0.10 -11.24 4.77
CA THR A 6 -0.59 -11.25 3.39
C THR A 6 -2.08 -10.92 3.39
N MET A 7 -2.49 -10.02 2.50
CA MET A 7 -3.90 -9.69 2.26
C MET A 7 -4.20 -9.87 0.78
N LYS A 8 -5.38 -10.39 0.47
CA LYS A 8 -5.90 -10.39 -0.90
C LYS A 8 -6.65 -9.09 -1.14
N ILE A 9 -6.36 -8.46 -2.28
CA ILE A 9 -7.07 -7.26 -2.74
C ILE A 9 -7.52 -7.48 -4.18
N ARG A 10 -8.47 -6.68 -4.63
CA ARG A 10 -8.92 -6.70 -6.01
C ARG A 10 -7.83 -6.16 -6.94
N GLU A 11 -7.79 -6.64 -8.17
CA GLU A 11 -6.73 -6.29 -9.14
C GLU A 11 -6.72 -4.79 -9.44
N GLU A 12 -7.89 -4.17 -9.57
CA GLU A 12 -8.03 -2.73 -9.78
C GLU A 12 -7.48 -1.90 -8.61
N VAL A 13 -7.60 -2.40 -7.39
CA VAL A 13 -7.03 -1.76 -6.19
C VAL A 13 -5.52 -1.88 -6.21
N HIS A 14 -4.99 -3.05 -6.55
CA HIS A 14 -3.55 -3.25 -6.71
C HIS A 14 -2.94 -2.29 -7.74
N LYS A 15 -3.57 -2.15 -8.92
CA LYS A 15 -3.14 -1.21 -9.96
C LYS A 15 -3.13 0.24 -9.46
N LYS A 16 -4.17 0.66 -8.73
CA LYS A 16 -4.24 2.00 -8.13
C LYS A 16 -3.13 2.22 -7.10
N LEU A 17 -2.86 1.25 -6.23
CA LEU A 17 -1.79 1.35 -5.23
C LEU A 17 -0.41 1.44 -5.90
N MET A 18 -0.16 0.65 -6.94
CA MET A 18 1.07 0.71 -7.73
C MET A 18 1.28 2.09 -8.37
N ALA A 19 0.22 2.71 -8.89
CA ALA A 19 0.29 4.04 -9.50
C ALA A 19 0.50 5.16 -8.47
N LEU A 20 0.04 4.97 -7.23
CA LEU A 20 0.20 5.94 -6.13
C LEU A 20 1.57 5.85 -5.43
N GLY A 21 2.28 4.73 -5.61
CA GLY A 21 3.57 4.48 -4.97
C GLY A 21 4.67 5.40 -5.48
N LYS A 22 5.54 5.84 -4.57
CA LYS A 22 6.78 6.56 -4.88
C LYS A 22 7.97 5.59 -4.88
N LYS A 23 9.07 5.97 -5.53
CA LYS A 23 10.28 5.15 -5.62
C LYS A 23 10.78 4.79 -4.21
N GLY A 24 10.81 3.49 -3.91
CA GLY A 24 11.27 2.95 -2.63
C GLY A 24 10.19 2.77 -1.55
N GLU A 25 8.93 3.15 -1.82
CA GLU A 25 7.81 2.85 -0.91
C GLU A 25 7.35 1.39 -1.03
N SER A 26 7.05 0.77 0.11
CA SER A 26 6.31 -0.49 0.19
C SER A 26 4.80 -0.25 0.15
N PHE A 27 4.01 -1.32 -0.04
CA PHE A 27 2.54 -1.22 0.08
C PHE A 27 2.10 -0.74 1.48
N SER A 28 2.84 -1.10 2.54
CA SER A 28 2.55 -0.60 3.89
C SER A 28 2.73 0.90 3.97
N ASP A 29 3.82 1.45 3.40
CA ASP A 29 4.09 2.89 3.41
C ASP A 29 3.01 3.67 2.65
N ILE A 30 2.59 3.14 1.49
CA ILE A 30 1.51 3.73 0.70
C ILE A 30 0.21 3.77 1.51
N ILE A 31 -0.17 2.64 2.13
CA ILE A 31 -1.41 2.54 2.90
C ILE A 31 -1.36 3.46 4.12
N GLU A 32 -0.27 3.47 4.88
CA GLU A 32 -0.11 4.36 6.04
C GLU A 32 -0.18 5.85 5.65
N ARG A 33 0.44 6.23 4.52
CA ARG A 33 0.36 7.59 3.97
C ARG A 33 -1.07 7.97 3.59
N LEU A 34 -1.83 7.04 3.00
CA LEU A 34 -3.21 7.31 2.60
C LEU A 34 -4.13 7.41 3.83
N ILE A 35 -3.94 6.57 4.86
CA ILE A 35 -4.73 6.60 6.09
C ILE A 35 -4.46 7.88 6.90
N LYS A 36 -3.21 8.33 7.00
CA LYS A 36 -2.86 9.54 7.76
C LYS A 36 -3.37 10.85 7.14
N ASN A 37 -3.65 10.85 5.83
CA ASN A 37 -4.12 12.01 5.08
C ASN A 37 -5.62 11.96 4.76
N GLY A 38 -6.32 10.92 5.21
CA GLY A 38 -7.74 10.69 4.95
C GLY A 38 -8.65 11.10 6.10
#